data_AF-A0A354TIM5-F1
#
_entry.id   AF-A0A354TIM5-F1
#
_cell.length_a   1.000
_cell.length_b   1.000
_cell.length_c   1.000
_cell.angle_alpha   90.00
_cell.angle_beta   90.00
_cell.angle_gamma   90.00
#
_symmetry.space_group_name_H-M   'P 1'
#
loop_
_entity.id
_entity.type
_entity.pdbx_description
1 polymer ?
#
loop_
_entity_poly.entity_id
_entity_poly.type
_entity_poly.pdbx_seq_one_letter_code
_entity_poly.pdbx_strand_id
1 'polypeptide(L)' 'MKTLLSIIALSFASAGLAAAADKCPISGKPADSSITSKGKDGKTVAFCCEKCKAKFDAKNK' A
#
# COMPACT_ATOMS: atom_id res chain seq x y z
N MET A 1 40.48 0.77 -34.07
CA MET A 1 39.30 1.25 -34.84
C MET A 1 38.52 0.03 -35.32
N LYS A 2 37.21 -0.03 -35.01
CA LYS A 2 36.30 -1.19 -35.14
C LYS A 2 36.52 -2.19 -33.99
N THR A 3 35.59 -2.49 -33.10
CA THR A 3 34.13 -2.34 -33.05
C THR A 3 33.77 -2.36 -31.56
N LEU A 4 33.17 -1.34 -30.96
CA LEU A 4 31.71 -1.08 -31.01
C LEU A 4 30.88 -2.37 -30.89
N LEU A 5 30.89 -2.98 -29.71
CA LEU A 5 29.81 -3.84 -29.18
C LEU A 5 29.77 -3.56 -27.67
N SER A 6 28.82 -2.74 -27.21
CA SER A 6 27.57 -3.22 -26.60
C SER A 6 27.89 -4.16 -25.43
N ILE A 7 27.65 -3.79 -24.18
CA ILE A 7 26.29 -3.82 -23.60
C ILE A 7 26.24 -2.87 -22.41
N ILE A 8 25.24 -2.00 -22.46
CA ILE A 8 24.79 -1.10 -21.41
C ILE A 8 24.41 -1.96 -20.19
N ALA A 9 25.20 -1.89 -19.13
CA ALA A 9 24.78 -2.37 -17.81
C ALA A 9 23.75 -1.38 -17.27
N LEU A 10 22.49 -1.56 -17.66
CA LEU A 10 21.34 -0.93 -17.04
C LEU A 10 21.21 -1.56 -15.65
N SER A 11 21.91 -0.99 -14.68
CA SER A 11 21.72 -1.25 -13.26
C SER A 11 20.33 -0.72 -12.90
N PHE A 12 19.31 -1.53 -13.16
CA PHE A 12 17.97 -1.33 -12.64
C PHE A 12 18.10 -1.28 -11.11
N ALA A 13 18.02 -0.07 -10.57
CA ALA A 13 17.77 0.15 -9.17
C ALA A 13 16.47 -0.57 -8.84
N SER A 14 16.58 -1.75 -8.25
CA SER A 14 15.46 -2.44 -7.60
C SER A 14 15.06 -1.57 -6.41
N ALA A 15 14.19 -0.59 -6.67
CA ALA A 15 13.39 0.04 -5.64
C ALA A 15 12.62 -1.09 -4.97
N GLY A 16 13.09 -1.47 -3.78
CA GLY A 16 12.40 -2.40 -2.92
C GLY A 16 11.00 -1.86 -2.71
N LEU A 17 10.03 -2.47 -3.39
CA LEU A 17 8.63 -2.37 -3.05
C LEU A 17 8.49 -3.08 -1.71
N ALA A 18 8.84 -2.36 -0.63
CA ALA A 18 8.23 -2.61 0.65
C ALA A 18 6.74 -2.36 0.41
N ALA A 19 6.01 -3.43 0.05
CA ALA A 19 4.58 -3.48 0.15
C ALA A 19 4.28 -3.09 1.58
N ALA A 20 3.98 -1.81 1.79
CA ALA A 20 3.66 -1.27 3.08
C ALA A 20 2.47 -2.08 3.55
N ALA A 21 2.68 -3.00 4.50
CA ALA A 21 1.58 -3.68 5.14
C ALA A 21 0.65 -2.57 5.63
N ASP A 22 -0.52 -2.45 5.00
CA ASP A 22 -1.42 -1.31 5.20
C ASP A 22 -1.58 -1.12 6.70
N LYS A 23 -1.13 0.04 7.19
CA LYS A 23 -1.32 0.38 8.60
C LYS A 23 -2.75 0.86 8.73
N CYS A 24 -3.40 0.48 9.82
CA CYS A 24 -4.71 0.98 10.16
C CYS A 24 -4.65 2.52 10.19
N PRO A 25 -5.40 3.23 9.35
CA PRO A 25 -5.30 4.68 9.24
C PRO A 25 -5.83 5.42 10.49
N ILE A 26 -6.52 4.70 11.39
CA ILE A 26 -7.06 5.24 12.64
C ILE A 26 -6.05 5.13 13.78
N SER A 27 -5.28 4.04 13.87
CA SER A 27 -4.44 3.73 15.03
C SER A 27 -2.95 3.54 14.71
N GLY A 28 -2.57 3.44 13.44
CA GLY A 28 -1.20 3.16 12.99
C GLY A 28 -0.73 1.72 13.22
N LYS A 29 -1.55 0.87 13.85
CA LYS A 29 -1.25 -0.57 14.03
C LYS A 29 -1.31 -1.33 12.70
N PRO A 30 -0.74 -2.55 12.59
CA PRO A 30 -0.92 -3.40 11.42
C PRO A 30 -2.42 -3.58 11.14
N ALA A 31 -2.87 -3.36 9.89
CA ALA A 31 -4.25 -3.65 9.53
C ALA A 31 -4.47 -5.16 9.41
N ASP A 32 -5.71 -5.56 9.66
CA ASP A 32 -6.22 -6.89 9.36
C ASP A 32 -6.90 -6.84 8.00
N SER A 33 -6.42 -7.65 7.05
CA SER A 33 -6.97 -7.71 5.69
C SER A 33 -8.42 -8.19 5.63
N SER A 34 -8.93 -8.81 6.70
CA SER A 34 -10.32 -9.25 6.83
C SER A 34 -11.26 -8.10 7.23
N ILE A 35 -10.72 -7.05 7.85
CA ILE A 35 -11.50 -5.92 8.34
C ILE A 35 -11.32 -4.75 7.39
N THR A 36 -12.17 -4.68 6.38
CA THR A 36 -12.08 -3.65 5.34
C THR A 36 -13.38 -2.86 5.17
N SER A 37 -13.27 -1.62 4.69
CA SER A 37 -14.41 -0.78 4.28
C SER A 37 -14.11 -0.04 2.99
N LYS A 38 -15.16 0.29 2.24
CA LYS A 38 -15.08 1.14 1.03
C LYS A 38 -15.05 2.61 1.46
N GLY A 39 -14.01 3.33 1.06
CA GLY A 39 -13.92 4.78 1.21
C GLY A 39 -14.77 5.53 0.18
N LYS A 40 -14.93 6.85 0.38
CA LYS A 40 -15.69 7.73 -0.56
C LYS A 40 -15.07 7.78 -1.96
N ASP A 41 -13.78 7.52 -2.06
CA ASP A 41 -13.01 7.41 -3.30
C ASP A 41 -13.14 6.02 -3.96
N GLY A 42 -13.99 5.14 -3.43
CA GLY A 42 -14.21 3.78 -3.94
C GLY A 42 -13.10 2.78 -3.59
N LYS A 43 -12.03 3.24 -2.92
CA LYS A 43 -10.90 2.41 -2.51
C LYS A 43 -11.27 1.57 -1.29
N THR A 44 -10.71 0.37 -1.21
CA THR A 44 -10.83 -0.48 -0.04
C THR A 44 -9.77 -0.09 0.97
N VAL A 45 -10.19 0.22 2.20
CA VAL A 45 -9.32 0.58 3.31
C VAL A 45 -9.36 -0.55 4.34
N ALA A 46 -8.19 -1.03 4.78
CA ALA A 46 -8.07 -2.07 5.81
C ALA A 46 -7.86 -1.46 7.21
N PHE A 47 -8.38 -2.14 8.23
CA PHE A 47 -8.35 -1.68 9.62
C PHE A 47 -7.82 -2.77 10.55
N CYS A 48 -7.20 -2.37 11.66
CA CYS A 48 -6.71 -3.34 12.65
C CYS A 48 -7.82 -3.95 13.52
N CYS A 49 -9.03 -3.36 13.54
CA CYS A 49 -10.17 -3.83 14.31
C CYS A 49 -11.49 -3.20 13.84
N GLU A 50 -12.61 -3.83 14.20
CA GLU A 50 -13.95 -3.35 13.82
C GLU A 50 -14.28 -1.96 14.39
N LYS A 51 -13.74 -1.61 15.56
CA LYS A 51 -13.93 -0.27 16.16
C LYS A 51 -13.33 0.82 15.27
N CYS A 52 -12.16 0.56 14.67
CA CYS A 52 -11.52 1.50 13.73
C CYS A 52 -12.32 1.61 12.43
N LYS A 53 -12.79 0.47 11.89
CA LYS A 53 -13.70 0.44 10.74
C LYS A 53 -14.97 1.25 11.01
N ALA A 54 -15.63 1.05 12.14
CA ALA A 54 -16.84 1.77 12.50
C ALA A 54 -16.62 3.29 12.63
N LYS A 55 -15.48 3.71 13.22
CA LYS A 55 -15.09 5.14 13.28
C LYS A 55 -14.91 5.72 11.88
N PHE A 56 -14.28 4.97 10.99
CA PHE A 56 -14.12 5.35 9.59
C PHE A 56 -15.48 5.45 8.89
N ASP A 57 -16.32 4.42 8.97
CA ASP A 57 -17.65 4.39 8.34
C ASP A 57 -18.55 5.52 8.83
N ALA A 58 -18.52 5.84 10.13
CA ALA A 58 -19.28 6.95 10.69
C ALA A 58 -18.89 8.31 10.11
N LYS A 59 -17.62 8.48 9.71
CA LYS A 59 -17.13 9.70 9.03
C LYS A 59 -17.18 9.62 7.50
N ASN A 60 -17.37 8.42 6.95
CA ASN A 60 -17.38 8.15 5.51
C ASN A 60 -18.76 7.83 4.92
N LYS A 61 -19.82 7.84 5.73
CA LYS A 61 -21.19 8.05 5.23
C LYS A 61 -21.34 9.45 4.62
#